data_AF-A0A087RWW8-F1
#
_entry.id   AF-A0A087RWW8-F1
#
_cell.length_a   1.000
_cell.length_b   1.000
_cell.length_c   1.000
_cell.angle_alpha   90.00
_cell.angle_beta   90.00
_cell.angle_gamma   90.00
#
_symmetry.space_group_name_H-M   'P 1'
#
loop_
_entity.id
_entity.type
_entity.pdbx_description
1 polymer ?
#
loop_
_entity_poly.entity_id
_entity_poly.type
_entity_poly.pdbx_seq_one_letter_code
_entity_poly.pdbx_strand_id
1 'polypeptide(L)'
;MTTILGKQAELYEKLPDDKVKCTACARYCEIGKGQIGLCGIRGNENGKLQLFAYGKVISGHVDPIEKKPLIHYYPGSRVYSIATTG
;
A
#
# COMPACT_ATOMS: atom_id res chain seq x y z
N MET A 1 15.37 16.09 -14.51
CA MET A 1 15.34 15.48 -13.16
C MET A 1 14.05 14.69 -13.06
N THR A 2 14.11 13.36 -13.16
CA THR A 2 12.93 12.50 -13.10
C THR A 2 12.43 12.46 -11.66
N THR A 3 11.29 13.09 -11.38
CA THR A 3 10.62 12.98 -10.08
C THR A 3 10.24 11.52 -9.86
N ILE A 4 10.90 10.84 -8.93
CA ILE A 4 10.52 9.48 -8.50
C ILE A 4 9.11 9.57 -7.92
N LEU A 5 8.18 8.78 -8.46
CA LEU A 5 6.78 8.82 -8.03
C LEU A 5 6.62 7.93 -6.78
N GLY A 6 6.17 8.52 -5.67
CA GLY A 6 5.86 7.79 -4.45
C GLY A 6 7.02 7.69 -3.45
N LYS A 7 6.86 6.83 -2.44
CA LYS A 7 7.87 6.56 -1.40
C LYS A 7 8.44 5.15 -1.60
N GLN A 8 9.75 4.98 -1.41
CA GLN A 8 10.35 3.65 -1.44
C GLN A 8 9.70 2.74 -0.38
N ALA A 9 9.21 1.58 -0.80
CA ALA A 9 8.64 0.57 0.05
C ALA A 9 9.74 -0.26 0.73
N GLU A 10 9.44 -0.83 1.90
CA GLU A 10 10.41 -1.58 2.71
C GLU A 10 10.24 -3.10 2.60
N LEU A 11 9.02 -3.56 2.31
CA LEU A 11 8.65 -4.98 2.27
C LEU A 11 8.90 -5.60 0.89
N TYR A 12 10.17 -5.77 0.52
CA TYR A 12 10.55 -6.47 -0.71
C TYR A 12 11.97 -7.05 -0.66
N GLU A 13 12.21 -8.02 -1.53
CA GLU A 13 13.53 -8.58 -1.82
C GLU A 13 13.98 -8.14 -3.21
N LYS A 14 15.27 -7.85 -3.37
CA LYS A 14 15.85 -7.61 -4.70
C LYS A 14 16.13 -8.93 -5.37
N LEU A 15 15.84 -8.98 -6.67
CA LEU A 15 16.11 -10.12 -7.54
C LEU A 15 17.09 -9.68 -8.65
N PRO A 16 17.68 -10.62 -9.41
CA PRO A 16 18.48 -10.30 -10.60
C PRO A 16 17.71 -9.46 -11.64
N ASP A 17 18.43 -8.81 -12.55
CA ASP A 17 17.88 -8.03 -13.67
C ASP A 17 16.97 -6.86 -13.26
N ASP A 18 17.34 -6.15 -12.19
CA ASP A 18 16.54 -5.07 -11.59
C ASP A 18 15.13 -5.51 -11.16
N LYS A 19 14.85 -6.81 -11.01
CA LYS A 19 13.55 -7.30 -10.53
C LYS A 19 13.44 -7.15 -9.00
N VAL A 20 12.20 -7.13 -8.52
CA VAL A 20 11.91 -7.15 -7.08
C VAL A 20 10.80 -8.13 -6.77
N LYS A 21 10.87 -8.78 -5.62
CA LYS A 21 9.78 -9.60 -5.06
C LYS A 21 9.13 -8.83 -3.93
N CYS A 22 7.90 -8.37 -4.14
CA CYS A 22 7.12 -7.66 -3.11
C CYS A 22 6.62 -8.65 -2.05
N THR A 23 6.90 -8.40 -0.78
CA THR A 23 6.48 -9.28 0.35
C THR A 23 5.37 -8.67 1.20
N ALA A 24 4.78 -7.55 0.76
CA ALA A 24 3.76 -6.82 1.52
C ALA A 24 2.39 -7.52 1.62
N CYS A 25 2.11 -8.51 0.76
CA CYS A 25 0.88 -9.31 0.83
C CYS A 25 1.16 -10.74 0.33
N ALA A 26 0.19 -11.63 0.57
CA ALA A 26 0.30 -13.06 0.26
C ALA A 26 0.46 -13.41 -1.24
N ARG A 27 0.42 -12.41 -2.15
CA ARG A 27 0.61 -12.64 -3.59
C ARG A 27 2.07 -12.73 -4.02
N TYR A 28 3.00 -12.22 -3.21
CA TYR A 28 4.44 -12.26 -3.50
C TYR A 28 4.84 -11.87 -4.93
N CYS A 29 4.28 -10.77 -5.46
CA CYS A 29 4.49 -10.39 -6.85
C CYS A 29 5.98 -10.20 -7.17
N GLU A 30 6.48 -10.89 -8.19
CA GLU A 30 7.75 -10.56 -8.84
C GLU A 30 7.51 -9.50 -9.91
N ILE A 31 8.14 -8.33 -9.74
CA ILE A 31 7.87 -7.13 -10.52
C ILE A 31 9.15 -6.76 -11.27
N GLY A 32 9.09 -6.79 -12.60
CA GLY A 32 10.19 -6.34 -13.47
C GLY A 32 10.38 -4.83 -13.43
N LYS A 33 11.55 -4.39 -13.90
CA LYS A 33 11.87 -2.96 -14.01
C LYS A 33 10.79 -2.21 -14.80
N GLY A 34 10.27 -1.13 -14.22
CA GLY A 34 9.21 -0.31 -14.81
C GLY A 34 7.81 -0.92 -14.74
N GLN A 35 7.64 -2.11 -14.15
CA GLN A 35 6.34 -2.76 -14.00
C GLN A 35 5.68 -2.42 -12.66
N ILE A 36 4.36 -2.68 -12.60
CA ILE A 36 3.52 -2.47 -11.43
C ILE A 36 2.96 -3.84 -11.00
N GLY A 37 2.92 -4.08 -9.69
CA GLY A 37 2.30 -5.28 -9.13
C GLY A 37 0.78 -5.25 -9.25
N LEU A 38 0.13 -6.38 -8.93
CA LEU A 38 -1.32 -6.53 -9.15
C LEU A 38 -2.17 -5.48 -8.41
N CYS A 39 -1.74 -5.03 -7.24
CA CYS A 39 -2.46 -4.00 -6.46
C CYS A 39 -2.50 -2.62 -7.14
N GLY A 40 -1.74 -2.40 -8.21
CA GLY A 40 -1.70 -1.11 -8.92
C GLY A 40 -0.95 0.02 -8.20
N ILE A 41 -0.61 -0.17 -6.92
CA ILE A 41 0.00 0.88 -6.08
C ILE A 41 1.46 0.64 -5.69
N ARG A 42 2.00 -0.53 -6.02
CA ARG A 42 3.42 -0.86 -5.82
C ARG A 42 4.07 -1.17 -7.16
N GLY A 43 5.11 -0.43 -7.52
CA GLY A 43 5.83 -0.62 -8.78
C GLY A 43 7.34 -0.59 -8.59
N ASN A 44 8.06 -1.14 -9.55
CA ASN A 44 9.51 -1.23 -9.50
C ASN A 44 10.14 -0.13 -10.34
N GLU A 45 10.76 0.85 -9.69
CA GLU A 45 11.55 1.89 -10.35
C GLU A 45 13.03 1.60 -10.14
N ASN A 46 13.70 1.11 -11.20
CA ASN A 46 15.15 0.85 -11.22
C ASN A 46 15.63 -0.07 -10.08
N GLY A 47 14.97 -1.21 -9.89
CA GLY A 47 15.33 -2.19 -8.86
C GLY A 47 14.91 -1.79 -7.44
N LYS A 48 14.08 -0.76 -7.31
CA LYS A 48 13.52 -0.29 -6.03
C LYS A 48 12.01 -0.34 -6.09
N LEU A 49 11.39 -1.04 -5.13
CA LEU A 49 9.95 -1.03 -4.98
C LEU A 49 9.49 0.34 -4.45
N GLN A 50 8.61 1.01 -5.19
CA GLN A 50 7.96 2.27 -4.84
C GLN A 50 6.50 2.03 -4.48
N LEU A 51 6.01 2.79 -3.50
CA LEU A 51 4.61 2.85 -3.08
C LEU A 51 3.99 4.17 -3.56
N PHE A 52 3.17 4.08 -4.61
CA PHE A 52 2.57 5.23 -5.28
C PHE A 52 1.41 5.87 -4.50
N ALA A 53 0.81 5.11 -3.58
CA ALA A 53 -0.29 5.54 -2.73
C ALA A 53 0.17 6.20 -1.42
N TYR A 54 1.47 6.30 -1.16
CA TYR A 54 1.99 6.87 0.08
C TYR A 54 1.51 8.33 0.27
N GLY A 55 0.91 8.61 1.44
CA GLY A 55 0.36 9.93 1.77
C GLY A 55 -0.93 10.31 1.04
N LYS A 56 -1.52 9.40 0.23
CA LYS A 56 -2.77 9.67 -0.50
C LYS A 56 -3.96 9.03 0.19
N VAL A 57 -4.94 9.84 0.56
CA VAL A 57 -6.19 9.39 1.18
C VAL A 57 -7.31 9.53 0.16
N ILE A 58 -8.15 8.49 0.03
CA ILE A 58 -9.32 8.50 -0.87
C ILE A 58 -10.65 8.65 -0.12
N SER A 59 -10.68 8.29 1.17
CA SER A 59 -11.84 8.50 2.02
C SER A 59 -11.44 8.65 3.48
N GLY A 60 -12.23 9.43 4.20
CA GLY A 60 -12.11 9.67 5.63
C GLY A 60 -13.51 9.83 6.22
N HIS A 61 -13.85 9.05 7.24
CA HIS A 61 -15.20 9.06 7.82
C HIS A 61 -15.16 8.89 9.34
N VAL A 62 -16.05 9.60 10.02
CA VAL A 62 -16.35 9.40 11.44
C VAL A 62 -17.70 8.71 11.53
N ASP A 63 -17.72 7.50 12.06
CA ASP A 63 -18.91 6.66 12.23
C ASP A 63 -19.01 6.16 13.69
N PRO A 64 -20.18 5.68 14.15
CA PRO A 64 -20.27 4.87 15.36
C PRO A 64 -19.41 3.60 15.25
N ILE A 65 -18.81 3.16 16.35
CA ILE A 65 -17.91 2.01 16.37
C ILE A 65 -18.62 0.69 15.98
N GLU A 66 -19.93 0.61 16.20
CA GLU A 66 -20.80 -0.52 15.90
C GLU A 66 -20.94 -0.80 14.40
N LYS A 67 -20.63 0.18 13.54
CA LYS A 67 -20.61 0.00 12.07
C LYS A 67 -19.39 -0.80 11.60
N LYS A 68 -18.34 -0.92 12.42
CA LYS A 68 -17.10 -1.62 12.11
C LYS A 68 -17.11 -3.02 12.74
N PRO A 69 -16.24 -3.96 12.29
CA PRO A 69 -16.07 -5.27 12.93
C PRO A 69 -15.34 -5.16 14.30
N LEU A 70 -15.74 -4.21 15.13
CA LEU A 70 -15.16 -3.83 16.42
C LEU A 70 -16.28 -3.54 17.45
N ILE A 71 -17.47 -4.12 17.28
CA ILE A 71 -18.68 -3.74 18.05
C ILE A 71 -18.55 -3.91 19.58
N HIS A 72 -17.68 -4.82 20.03
CA HIS A 72 -17.43 -5.06 21.46
C HIS A 72 -16.29 -4.19 22.02
N TYR A 73 -15.58 -3.46 21.14
CA TYR A 73 -14.51 -2.57 21.54
C TYR A 73 -15.08 -1.17 21.76
N TYR A 74 -15.19 -0.77 23.04
CA TYR A 74 -15.66 0.54 23.48
C TYR A 74 -17.01 1.00 22.90
N PRO A 75 -18.13 0.31 23.23
CA PRO A 75 -19.47 0.62 22.70
C PRO A 75 -19.93 2.06 22.95
N GLY A 76 -20.71 2.62 22.03
CA GLY A 76 -21.22 4.00 22.05
C GLY A 76 -20.20 5.06 21.62
N SER A 77 -18.96 4.66 21.31
CA SER A 77 -17.91 5.57 20.88
C SER A 77 -17.93 5.86 19.38
N ARG A 78 -17.14 6.85 18.96
CA ARG A 78 -16.92 7.22 17.55
C ARG A 78 -15.56 6.69 17.08
N VAL A 79 -15.50 6.23 15.84
CA VAL A 79 -14.28 5.76 15.19
C VAL A 79 -14.00 6.59 13.95
N TYR A 80 -12.73 7.02 13.79
CA TYR A 80 -12.24 7.67 12.59
C TYR A 80 -11.57 6.64 11.68
N SER A 81 -12.11 6.46 10.47
CA SER A 81 -11.57 5.57 9.45
C SER A 81 -10.97 6.37 8.31
N ILE A 82 -9.81 5.94 7.81
CA ILE A 82 -9.21 6.45 6.58
C ILE A 82 -8.91 5.28 5.64
N ALA A 83 -9.00 5.52 4.33
CA ALA A 83 -8.64 4.54 3.31
C ALA A 83 -7.73 5.14 2.24
N THR A 84 -6.99 4.25 1.58
CA THR A 84 -6.17 4.55 0.40
C THR A 84 -6.49 3.54 -0.70
N THR A 85 -6.00 3.77 -1.91
CA THR A 85 -6.12 2.82 -3.03
C THR A 85 -5.15 1.66 -2.83
N GLY A 86 -5.54 0.45 -3.25
CA GLY A 86 -4.64 -0.72 -3.36
C GLY A 86 -5.16 -1.98 -2.70
#